data_AF-A0A486TYM5-F1
#
_entry.id   AF-A0A486TYM5-F1
#
_cell.length_a   1.000
_cell.length_b   1.000
_cell.length_c   1.000
_cell.angle_alpha   90.00
_cell.angle_beta   90.00
_cell.angle_gamma   90.00
#
_symmetry.space_group_name_H-M   'P 1'
#
loop_
_entity.id
_entity.type
_entity.pdbx_description
1 polymer ?
#
loop_
_entity_poly.entity_id
_entity_poly.type
_entity_poly.pdbx_seq_one_letter_code
_entity_poly.pdbx_strand_id
1 'polypeptide(L)'
;MEQLRDIGYLDYTEFKRGRATYFSVHYRNPKLISGPVKVPRKEEEEKAPEQNYDEVIKALKAAGIDPLKLAEALSAMKPEN
;
A
#
# COMPACT_ATOMS: atom_id res chain seq x y z
N MET A 1 -12.36 -10.78 -3.76
CA MET A 1 -12.20 -12.22 -4.05
C MET A 1 -11.12 -12.48 -5.08
N GLU A 2 -11.02 -11.67 -6.15
CA GLU A 2 -10.00 -11.77 -7.21
C GLU A 2 -8.56 -11.85 -6.66
N GLN A 3 -8.20 -10.95 -5.74
CA GLN A 3 -6.87 -10.97 -5.10
C GLN A 3 -6.51 -12.32 -4.45
N LEU A 4 -7.50 -13.04 -3.87
CA LEU A 4 -7.27 -14.36 -3.25
C LEU A 4 -7.02 -15.45 -4.29
N ARG A 5 -7.52 -15.29 -5.51
CA ARG A 5 -7.20 -16.14 -6.66
C ARG A 5 -5.85 -15.76 -7.25
N ASP A 6 -5.53 -14.48 -7.33
CA ASP A 6 -4.25 -13.98 -7.87
C ASP A 6 -3.06 -14.45 -7.03
N ILE A 7 -3.19 -14.43 -5.69
CA ILE A 7 -2.15 -14.95 -4.78
C ILE A 7 -2.15 -16.49 -4.68
N GLY A 8 -3.01 -17.16 -5.45
CA GLY A 8 -3.16 -18.61 -5.45
C GLY A 8 -3.68 -19.20 -4.14
N TYR A 9 -4.35 -18.40 -3.31
CA TYR A 9 -4.89 -18.84 -2.01
C TYR A 9 -6.17 -19.66 -2.17
N LEU A 10 -7.03 -19.31 -3.12
CA LEU A 10 -8.23 -20.11 -3.42
C LEU A 10 -8.55 -20.10 -4.91
N ASP A 11 -9.01 -21.23 -5.43
CA ASP A 11 -9.56 -21.35 -6.78
C ASP A 11 -11.08 -21.36 -6.71
N TYR A 12 -11.72 -20.55 -7.55
CA TYR A 12 -13.17 -20.35 -7.51
C TYR A 12 -13.78 -20.01 -8.87
N THR A 13 -15.07 -20.31 -8.99
CA THR A 13 -15.94 -19.80 -10.08
C THR A 13 -16.91 -18.77 -9.52
N GLU A 14 -16.98 -17.61 -10.15
CA GLU A 14 -17.96 -16.56 -9.84
C GLU A 14 -19.23 -16.77 -10.67
N PHE A 15 -20.39 -16.64 -10.03
CA PHE A 15 -21.67 -16.58 -10.74
C PHE A 15 -22.62 -15.61 -10.03
N LYS A 16 -23.52 -15.01 -10.82
CA LYS A 16 -24.52 -14.05 -10.31
C LYS A 16 -25.89 -14.71 -10.27
N ARG A 17 -26.61 -14.56 -9.16
CA ARG A 17 -28.01 -14.98 -9.02
C ARG A 17 -28.82 -13.81 -8.47
N GLY A 18 -29.63 -13.22 -9.34
CA GLY A 18 -30.35 -11.98 -9.02
C GLY A 18 -29.38 -10.84 -8.72
N ARG A 19 -29.51 -10.24 -7.54
CA ARG A 19 -28.65 -9.11 -7.08
C ARG A 19 -27.44 -9.57 -6.26
N ALA A 20 -27.27 -10.87 -6.06
CA ALA A 20 -26.18 -11.44 -5.27
C ALA A 20 -25.13 -12.10 -6.16
N THR A 21 -23.87 -11.95 -5.77
CA THR A 21 -22.72 -12.64 -6.36
C THR A 21 -22.31 -13.80 -5.45
N TYR A 22 -22.13 -14.97 -6.05
CA TYR A 22 -21.72 -16.19 -5.37
C TYR A 22 -20.36 -16.65 -5.90
N PHE A 23 -19.58 -17.28 -5.03
CA PHE A 23 -18.26 -17.80 -5.33
C PHE A 23 -18.23 -19.28 -4.94
N SER A 24 -18.20 -20.18 -5.93
CA SER A 24 -18.00 -21.61 -5.69
C SER A 24 -16.50 -21.88 -5.53
N VAL A 25 -16.05 -22.22 -4.32
CA VAL A 25 -14.64 -22.47 -4.02
C VAL A 25 -14.32 -23.95 -4.26
N HIS A 26 -13.41 -24.25 -5.19
CA HIS A 26 -13.03 -25.62 -5.54
C HIS A 26 -11.80 -26.10 -4.76
N TYR A 27 -10.85 -25.19 -4.52
CA TYR A 27 -9.60 -25.52 -3.85
C TYR A 27 -9.14 -24.37 -2.95
N ARG A 28 -8.48 -24.71 -1.84
CA ARG A 28 -7.86 -23.77 -0.92
C ARG A 28 -6.42 -24.17 -0.68
N ASN A 29 -5.51 -23.22 -0.84
CA ASN A 29 -4.11 -23.39 -0.51
C ASN A 29 -3.79 -22.53 0.72
N PRO A 30 -3.68 -23.13 1.92
CA PRO A 30 -3.43 -22.36 3.15
C PRO A 30 -2.02 -21.73 3.19
N LYS A 31 -1.11 -22.17 2.31
CA LYS A 31 0.20 -21.56 2.14
C LYS A 31 0.15 -20.61 0.95
N LEU A 32 0.43 -19.34 1.20
CA LEU A 32 0.58 -18.35 0.13
C LEU A 32 1.70 -18.80 -0.80
N ILE A 33 1.44 -18.76 -2.11
CA ILE A 33 2.48 -18.99 -3.09
C ILE A 33 3.44 -17.81 -2.96
N SER A 34 4.64 -18.04 -2.43
CA SER A 34 5.69 -17.04 -2.22
C SER A 34 6.34 -16.56 -3.54
N GLY A 35 5.63 -16.67 -4.66
CA GLY A 35 6.06 -16.11 -5.94
C GLY A 35 5.76 -14.61 -5.98
N PRO A 36 6.39 -13.83 -6.88
CA PRO A 36 6.05 -12.43 -7.08
C PRO A 36 4.67 -12.35 -7.72
N VAL A 37 3.62 -12.45 -6.90
CA VAL A 37 2.26 -12.19 -7.34
C VAL A 37 2.19 -10.69 -7.59
N LYS A 38 2.13 -10.31 -8.86
CA LYS A 38 1.72 -8.97 -9.26
C LYS A 38 0.24 -8.84 -8.95
N VAL A 39 -0.07 -8.60 -7.68
CA VAL A 39 -1.39 -8.14 -7.29
C VAL A 39 -1.58 -6.82 -8.04
N PRO A 40 -2.55 -6.70 -8.96
CA PRO A 40 -2.96 -5.40 -9.43
C PRO A 40 -3.51 -4.73 -8.16
N ARG A 41 -2.69 -3.88 -7.54
CA ARG A 41 -3.13 -3.00 -6.47
C ARG A 41 -4.13 -2.09 -7.19
N LYS A 42 -5.42 -2.43 -7.11
CA LYS A 42 -6.46 -1.44 -7.33
C LYS A 42 -6.09 -0.34 -6.35
N GLU A 43 -5.70 0.80 -6.90
CA GLU A 43 -5.30 1.99 -6.17
C GLU A 43 -6.50 2.42 -5.31
N GLU A 44 -6.75 1.75 -4.19
CA GLU A 44 -7.05 2.52 -2.99
C GLU A 44 -5.84 3.42 -2.86
N GLU A 45 -6.08 4.72 -3.00
CA GLU A 45 -5.10 5.79 -2.96
C GLU A 45 -4.23 5.66 -1.69
N GLU A 46 -3.23 4.80 -1.71
CA GLU A 46 -1.91 5.17 -1.24
C GLU A 46 -1.47 6.26 -2.22
N LYS A 47 -1.98 7.47 -2.00
CA LYS A 47 -1.22 8.66 -2.27
C LYS A 47 0.06 8.47 -1.44
N ALA A 48 1.06 7.78 -2.01
CA ALA A 48 2.44 8.09 -1.71
C ALA A 48 2.46 9.63 -1.69
N PRO A 49 2.89 10.29 -0.59
CA PRO A 49 2.95 11.74 -0.60
C PRO A 49 3.71 12.07 -1.87
N GLU A 50 2.97 12.66 -2.81
CA GLU A 50 3.51 13.07 -4.10
C GLU A 50 4.80 13.78 -3.71
N GLN A 51 5.93 13.30 -4.24
CA GLN A 51 7.28 13.71 -3.85
C GLN A 51 7.54 15.17 -4.28
N ASN A 52 6.54 16.03 -4.14
CA ASN A 52 6.60 17.45 -4.26
C ASN A 52 7.22 18.00 -2.97
N TYR A 53 8.50 17.69 -2.78
CA TYR A 53 9.31 18.21 -1.68
C TYR A 53 9.24 19.74 -1.64
N ASP A 54 8.97 20.40 -2.77
CA ASP A 54 8.83 21.85 -2.88
C ASP A 54 7.63 22.40 -2.09
N GLU A 55 6.48 21.72 -2.08
CA GLU A 55 5.32 22.12 -1.29
C GLU A 55 5.59 21.98 0.21
N VAL A 56 6.27 20.89 0.60
CA VAL A 56 6.66 20.64 1.98
C VAL A 56 7.69 21.68 2.45
N ILE A 57 8.70 21.99 1.63
CA ILE A 57 9.70 23.02 1.92
C ILE A 57 9.04 24.39 2.04
N LYS A 58 8.07 24.72 1.19
CA LYS A 58 7.34 25.98 1.24
C LYS A 58 6.49 26.09 2.50
N ALA A 59 5.79 25.02 2.90
CA ALA A 59 4.99 24.98 4.13
C ALA A 59 5.87 25.12 5.39
N LEU A 60 7.03 24.45 5.44
CA LEU A 60 7.98 24.57 6.55
C LEU A 60 8.50 26.01 6.68
N LYS A 61 8.92 26.63 5.56
CA LYS A 61 9.35 28.04 5.57
C LYS A 61 8.22 28.99 5.98
N ALA A 62 7.00 28.75 5.54
CA ALA A 62 5.83 29.56 5.92
C ALA A 62 5.49 29.45 7.41
N ALA A 63 5.74 28.29 8.02
CA ALA A 63 5.63 28.07 9.46
C ALA A 63 6.81 28.66 10.26
N GLY A 64 7.77 29.32 9.61
CA GLY A 64 8.97 29.85 10.25
C GLY A 64 9.99 28.78 10.64
N ILE A 65 9.85 27.56 10.11
CA ILE A 65 10.73 26.42 10.39
C ILE A 65 11.78 26.33 9.28
N ASP A 66 13.05 26.48 9.65
CA ASP A 66 14.17 26.30 8.74
C ASP A 66 14.38 24.80 8.46
N PRO A 67 14.21 24.33 7.20
CA PRO A 67 14.31 22.91 6.88
C PRO A 67 15.72 22.34 7.11
N LEU A 68 16.77 23.15 6.95
CA LEU A 68 18.16 22.74 7.18
C LEU A 68 18.46 22.52 8.67
N LYS A 69 18.01 23.42 9.55
CA LYS A 69 18.19 23.28 11.00
C LYS A 69 17.40 22.08 11.54
N LEU A 70 16.21 21.83 11.00
CA LEU A 70 15.40 20.66 11.33
C LEU A 70 16.11 19.36 10.92
N ALA A 71 16.71 19.33 9.73
CA ALA A 71 17.50 18.17 9.28
C ALA A 71 18.74 17.92 10.16
N GLU A 72 19.45 18.98 10.56
CA GLU A 72 20.59 18.90 11.46
C GLU A 72 20.19 18.38 12.86
N ALA A 73 19.11 18.89 13.43
CA ALA A 73 18.58 18.42 14.71
C ALA A 73 18.14 16.95 14.66
N LEU A 74 17.49 16.51 13.57
CA LEU A 74 17.13 15.11 13.37
C LEU A 74 18.37 14.20 13.21
N SER A 75 19.40 14.68 12.51
CA SER A 75 20.65 13.94 12.35
C SER A 75 21.42 13.82 13.66
N ALA A 76 21.38 14.86 14.52
CA ALA A 76 21.97 14.84 15.85
C ALA A 76 21.20 13.94 16.83
N MET A 77 19.92 13.66 16.55
CA MET A 77 19.04 12.86 17.41
C MET A 77 19.00 11.37 17.02
N LYS A 78 19.86 10.92 16.09
CA LYS A 78 19.96 9.49 15.74
C LYS A 78 20.36 8.71 17.01
N PRO A 79 19.55 7.75 17.50
CA PRO A 79 19.92 6.98 18.66
C PRO A 79 21.17 6.15 18.34
N GLU A 80 22.19 6.28 19.18
CA GLU A 80 23.34 5.37 19.18
C GLU A 80 22.81 3.95 19.38
N ASN A 81 23.10 3.06 18.44
CA ASN A 81 22.74 1.64 18.50
C ASN A 81 23.99 0.81 18.72
#